data_AF-A0AAW0XYS6-F1
#
_entry.id   AF-A0AAW0XYS6-F1
#
_cell.length_a   1.000
_cell.length_b   1.000
_cell.length_c   1.000
_cell.angle_alpha   90.00
_cell.angle_beta   90.00
_cell.angle_gamma   90.00
#
_symmetry.space_group_name_H-M   'P 1'
#
loop_
_entity.id
_entity.type
_entity.pdbx_description
1 polymer ?
#
loop_
_entity_poly.entity_id
_entity_poly.type
_entity_poly.pdbx_seq_one_letter_code
_entity_poly.pdbx_strand_id
1 'polypeptide(L)'
;NRMEESKALFKTIITYPWFQHSSVILFLNKKDLLEEKIMYSHLVDYFPEYDGPRKDAIAAREFILRMFVELNPDPEKIIYSHFTCATDTENIKLVFCAVKDTIMQNALKEYNLA
;
A
#
# COMPACT_ATOMS: atom_id res chain seq x y z
N ASN A 1 16.03 -9.51 -3.53
CA ASN A 1 14.98 -9.61 -2.49
C ASN A 1 13.73 -9.06 -3.14
N ARG A 2 12.71 -9.89 -3.39
CA ARG A 2 11.54 -9.51 -4.22
C ARG A 2 10.77 -8.30 -3.66
N MET A 3 10.80 -8.09 -2.35
CA MET A 3 10.14 -6.95 -1.72
C MET A 3 10.89 -5.64 -1.97
N GLU A 4 12.23 -5.64 -1.96
CA GLU A 4 13.05 -4.49 -2.34
C GLU A 4 12.87 -4.12 -3.82
N GLU A 5 12.78 -5.11 -4.70
CA GLU A 5 12.46 -4.89 -6.12
C GLU A 5 11.08 -4.24 -6.29
N SER A 6 10.10 -4.69 -5.51
CA SER A 6 8.74 -4.13 -5.52
C SER A 6 8.70 -2.70 -4.96
N LYS A 7 9.49 -2.39 -3.92
CA LYS A 7 9.66 -1.03 -3.38
C LYS A 7 10.28 -0.09 -4.42
N ALA A 8 11.33 -0.53 -5.11
CA ALA A 8 11.98 0.27 -6.15
C ALA A 8 11.03 0.57 -7.33
N LEU A 9 10.26 -0.44 -7.77
CA LEU A 9 9.24 -0.25 -8.81
C LEU A 9 8.14 0.70 -8.34
N PHE A 10 7.61 0.51 -7.14
CA PHE A 10 6.58 1.38 -6.58
C PHE A 10 7.05 2.83 -6.47
N LYS A 11 8.28 3.06 -5.96
CA LYS A 11 8.90 4.39 -5.91
C LYS A 11 8.97 5.03 -7.30
N THR A 12 9.30 4.26 -8.33
CA THR A 12 9.36 4.76 -9.71
C THR A 12 7.97 5.16 -10.22
N ILE A 13 6.95 4.35 -9.96
CA ILE A 13 5.56 4.63 -10.39
C ILE A 13 4.99 5.84 -9.66
N ILE A 14 5.13 5.90 -8.33
CA ILE A 14 4.51 6.97 -7.52
C ILE A 14 5.12 8.34 -7.82
N THR A 15 6.41 8.38 -8.19
CA THR A 15 7.15 9.61 -8.56
C THR A 15 7.04 9.98 -10.03
N TYR A 16 6.46 9.11 -10.87
CA TYR A 16 6.40 9.36 -12.31
C TYR A 16 5.47 10.55 -12.62
N PRO A 17 5.92 11.60 -13.34
CA PRO A 17 5.11 12.80 -13.57
C PRO A 17 3.75 12.52 -14.23
N TRP A 18 3.71 11.50 -15.09
CA TRP A 18 2.50 11.09 -15.82
C TRP A 18 1.40 10.56 -14.90
N PHE A 19 1.75 10.12 -13.68
CA PHE A 19 0.80 9.64 -12.69
C PHE A 19 0.53 10.64 -11.58
N GLN A 20 1.02 11.88 -11.65
CA GLN A 20 0.90 12.88 -10.57
C GLN A 20 -0.56 13.06 -10.11
N HIS A 21 -1.49 13.19 -11.06
CA HIS A 21 -2.92 13.36 -10.78
C HIS A 21 -3.72 12.05 -10.79
N SER A 22 -3.05 10.90 -10.86
CA SER A 22 -3.69 9.59 -10.85
C SER A 22 -3.81 9.06 -9.43
N SER A 23 -4.99 8.56 -9.08
CA SER A 23 -5.20 7.82 -7.84
C SER A 23 -4.46 6.49 -7.86
N VAL A 24 -3.88 6.12 -6.73
CA VAL A 24 -3.08 4.89 -6.60
C VAL A 24 -3.76 3.93 -5.65
N ILE A 25 -3.97 2.69 -6.11
CA ILE A 25 -4.46 1.58 -5.30
C ILE A 25 -3.29 0.62 -5.08
N LEU A 26 -2.90 0.42 -3.83
CA LEU A 26 -1.82 -0.47 -3.42
C LEU A 26 -2.39 -1.77 -2.88
N PHE A 27 -2.17 -2.87 -3.61
CA PHE A 27 -2.51 -4.21 -3.13
C PHE A 27 -1.31 -4.89 -2.48
N LEU A 28 -1.41 -5.11 -1.17
CA LEU A 28 -0.48 -5.94 -0.41
C LEU A 28 -1.02 -7.37 -0.42
N ASN A 29 -0.71 -8.09 -1.50
CA ASN A 29 -1.19 -9.45 -1.72
C ASN A 29 -0.40 -10.48 -0.89
N LYS A 30 -0.99 -11.68 -0.75
CA LYS A 30 -0.46 -12.84 -0.04
C LYS A 30 -0.44 -12.67 1.50
N LYS A 31 -1.47 -12.02 2.05
CA LYS A 31 -1.63 -11.87 3.51
C LYS A 31 -1.63 -13.23 4.24
N ASP A 32 -2.22 -14.24 3.63
CA ASP A 32 -2.25 -15.64 4.07
C ASP A 32 -0.84 -16.23 4.21
N LEU A 33 0.01 -16.04 3.20
CA LEU A 33 1.40 -16.52 3.26
C LEU A 33 2.25 -15.74 4.25
N LEU A 34 1.95 -14.46 4.47
CA LEU A 34 2.61 -13.66 5.50
C LEU A 34 2.26 -14.18 6.91
N GLU A 35 0.97 -14.45 7.16
CA GLU A 35 0.47 -15.02 8.41
C GLU A 35 1.12 -16.37 8.73
N GLU A 36 1.35 -17.22 7.74
CA GLU A 36 2.06 -18.48 7.93
C GLU A 36 3.56 -18.26 8.21
N LYS A 37 4.22 -17.45 7.37
CA LYS A 37 5.69 -17.29 7.42
C LYS A 37 6.18 -16.59 8.68
N ILE A 38 5.43 -15.62 9.20
CA ILE A 38 5.85 -14.84 10.37
C ILE A 38 6.03 -15.71 11.61
N MET A 39 5.45 -16.91 11.64
CA MET A 39 5.54 -17.85 12.75
C MET A 39 6.92 -18.49 12.91
N TYR A 40 7.69 -18.59 11.83
CA TYR A 40 9.01 -19.25 11.82
C TYR A 40 10.13 -18.42 11.18
N SER A 41 9.79 -17.37 10.43
CA SER A 41 10.73 -16.46 9.78
C SER A 41 10.51 -15.05 10.31
N HIS A 42 11.50 -14.48 10.98
CA HIS A 42 11.36 -13.17 11.61
C HIS A 42 11.63 -12.03 10.61
N LEU A 43 10.83 -10.96 10.66
CA LEU A 43 10.94 -9.87 9.69
C LEU A 43 12.24 -9.06 9.84
N VAL A 44 12.75 -8.93 11.08
CA VAL A 44 14.03 -8.25 11.39
C VAL A 44 15.21 -8.83 10.62
N ASP A 45 15.19 -10.14 10.36
CA ASP A 45 16.30 -10.82 9.69
C ASP A 45 16.46 -10.34 8.23
N TYR A 46 15.43 -9.69 7.67
CA TYR A 46 15.39 -9.13 6.32
C TYR A 46 15.26 -7.61 6.30
N PHE A 47 14.61 -7.03 7.32
CA PHE A 47 14.35 -5.61 7.49
C PHE A 47 14.73 -5.20 8.92
N PRO A 48 16.01 -4.84 9.17
CA PRO A 48 16.50 -4.52 10.51
C PRO A 48 15.75 -3.38 11.20
N GLU A 49 15.05 -2.53 10.42
CA GLU A 49 14.24 -1.42 10.90
C GLU A 49 12.88 -1.87 11.50
N TYR A 50 12.51 -3.15 11.38
CA TYR A 50 11.30 -3.67 12.02
C TYR A 50 11.51 -3.79 13.53
N ASP A 51 10.73 -3.06 14.30
CA ASP A 51 10.74 -3.04 15.77
C ASP A 51 9.52 -3.73 16.39
N GLY A 52 8.65 -4.30 15.55
CA GLY A 52 7.42 -4.97 16.00
C GLY A 52 7.65 -6.35 16.62
N PRO A 53 6.62 -6.90 17.30
CA PRO A 53 6.70 -8.21 17.93
C PRO A 53 6.95 -9.36 16.94
N ARG A 54 7.57 -10.44 17.43
CA ARG A 54 7.74 -11.69 16.67
C ARG A 54 6.39 -12.40 16.53
N LYS A 55 6.19 -13.11 15.42
CA LYS A 55 4.99 -13.92 15.16
C LYS A 55 3.67 -13.14 15.16
N ASP A 56 3.74 -11.83 14.91
CA ASP A 56 2.58 -10.97 14.80
C ASP A 56 2.39 -10.55 13.35
N ALA A 57 1.40 -11.15 12.69
CA ALA A 57 1.08 -10.84 11.30
C ALA A 57 0.51 -9.42 11.12
N ILE A 58 -0.16 -8.88 12.13
CA ILE A 58 -0.74 -7.54 12.09
C ILE A 58 0.40 -6.52 12.16
N ALA A 59 1.30 -6.64 13.12
CA ALA A 59 2.45 -5.74 13.20
C ALA A 59 3.32 -5.83 11.92
N ALA A 60 3.54 -7.04 11.40
CA ALA A 60 4.32 -7.25 10.19
C ALA A 60 3.68 -6.60 8.95
N ARG A 61 2.36 -6.75 8.75
CA ARG A 61 1.66 -6.19 7.58
C ARG A 61 1.60 -4.67 7.63
N GLU A 62 1.41 -4.07 8.82
CA GLU A 62 1.40 -2.61 8.99
C GLU A 62 2.79 -2.03 8.73
N PHE A 63 3.85 -2.70 9.19
CA PHE A 63 5.22 -2.31 8.84
C PHE A 63 5.47 -2.36 7.34
N ILE A 64 5.03 -3.43 6.66
CA ILE A 64 5.17 -3.53 5.20
C ILE A 64 4.40 -2.41 4.52
N LEU A 65 3.16 -2.12 4.93
CA LEU A 65 2.38 -1.01 4.40
C LEU A 65 3.13 0.32 4.55
N ARG A 66 3.65 0.60 5.75
CA ARG A 66 4.43 1.80 6.04
C ARG A 66 5.63 1.94 5.09
N MET A 67 6.38 0.86 4.85
CA MET A 67 7.52 0.87 3.92
C MET A 67 7.14 1.32 2.50
N PHE A 68 5.91 1.09 2.04
CA PHE A 68 5.46 1.54 0.73
C PHE A 68 4.90 2.97 0.77
N VAL A 69 4.08 3.30 1.78
CA VAL A 69 3.47 4.63 1.90
C VAL A 69 4.53 5.72 2.09
N GLU A 70 5.61 5.44 2.83
CA GLU A 70 6.73 6.37 3.04
C GLU A 70 7.52 6.67 1.75
N LEU A 71 7.34 5.89 0.67
CA LEU A 71 7.96 6.18 -0.63
C LEU A 71 7.21 7.26 -1.40
N ASN A 72 6.03 7.67 -0.96
CA ASN A 72 5.26 8.73 -1.58
C ASN A 72 5.82 10.11 -1.20
N PRO A 73 6.37 10.88 -2.15
CA PRO A 73 6.88 12.22 -1.86
C PRO A 73 5.77 13.28 -1.76
N ASP A 74 4.54 12.96 -2.21
CA ASP A 74 3.43 13.91 -2.32
C ASP A 74 2.37 13.63 -1.25
N PRO A 75 2.26 14.45 -0.20
CA PRO A 75 1.30 14.23 0.88
C PRO A 75 -0.16 14.42 0.43
N GLU A 76 -0.42 15.12 -0.68
CA GLU A 76 -1.77 15.28 -1.22
C GLU A 76 -2.24 14.05 -2.00
N LYS A 77 -1.29 13.22 -2.46
CA LYS A 77 -1.57 12.01 -3.21
C LYS A 77 -2.00 10.88 -2.29
N ILE A 78 -3.29 10.57 -2.32
CA ILE A 78 -3.86 9.49 -1.53
C ILE A 78 -3.50 8.12 -2.13
N ILE A 79 -2.96 7.24 -1.30
CA ILE A 79 -2.72 5.82 -1.63
C ILE A 79 -3.79 4.98 -0.93
N TYR A 80 -4.66 4.36 -1.70
CA TYR A 80 -5.67 3.43 -1.19
C TYR A 80 -5.05 2.05 -1.03
N SER A 81 -4.66 1.68 0.18
CA SER A 81 -4.01 0.40 0.47
C SER A 81 -4.99 -0.69 0.91
N HIS A 82 -4.76 -1.93 0.49
CA HIS A 82 -5.52 -3.08 0.97
C HIS A 82 -4.69 -4.37 1.07
N PHE A 83 -4.96 -5.16 2.10
CA PHE A 83 -4.35 -6.48 2.30
C PHE A 83 -5.22 -7.55 1.65
N THR A 84 -4.71 -8.14 0.57
CA THR A 84 -5.44 -9.14 -0.22
C THR A 84 -4.85 -10.54 -0.06
N CYS A 85 -5.70 -11.54 -0.25
CA CYS A 85 -5.28 -12.88 -0.65
C CYS A 85 -5.71 -13.09 -2.10
N ALA A 86 -5.01 -13.92 -2.88
CA ALA A 86 -5.35 -14.15 -4.29
C ALA A 86 -6.76 -14.75 -4.50
N THR A 87 -7.33 -15.37 -3.46
CA THR A 87 -8.71 -15.89 -3.44
C THR A 87 -9.74 -14.86 -2.98
N ASP A 88 -9.30 -13.69 -2.52
CA ASP A 88 -10.14 -12.60 -2.04
C ASP A 88 -10.70 -11.81 -3.23
N THR A 89 -12.00 -11.96 -3.50
CA THR A 89 -12.69 -11.35 -4.65
C THR A 89 -13.23 -9.95 -4.37
N GLU A 90 -12.95 -9.37 -3.19
CA GLU A 90 -13.46 -8.04 -2.79
C GLU A 90 -12.74 -6.84 -3.45
N ASN A 91 -11.92 -7.06 -4.47
CA ASN A 91 -11.16 -6.02 -5.17
C ASN A 91 -12.06 -4.94 -5.80
N ILE A 92 -13.26 -5.30 -6.24
CA ILE A 92 -14.13 -4.37 -6.96
C ILE A 92 -14.65 -3.23 -6.06
N LYS A 93 -14.94 -3.52 -4.78
CA LYS A 93 -15.43 -2.50 -3.82
C LYS A 93 -14.39 -1.40 -3.62
N LEU A 94 -13.12 -1.77 -3.57
CA LEU A 94 -11.99 -0.83 -3.38
C LEU A 94 -11.80 0.07 -4.60
N VAL A 95 -11.86 -0.52 -5.79
CA VAL A 95 -11.81 0.24 -7.04
C VAL A 95 -12.95 1.26 -7.07
N PHE A 96 -14.17 0.85 -6.71
CA PHE A 96 -15.30 1.77 -6.63
C PHE A 96 -15.11 2.88 -5.58
N CYS A 97 -14.60 2.58 -4.39
CA CYS A 97 -14.31 3.59 -3.37
C CYS A 97 -13.26 4.59 -3.87
N ALA A 98 -12.14 4.12 -4.42
CA ALA A 98 -11.09 4.99 -4.94
C ALA A 98 -11.60 5.88 -6.09
N VAL A 99 -12.40 5.32 -7.01
CA VAL A 99 -13.01 6.08 -8.11
C VAL A 99 -13.96 7.15 -7.58
N LYS A 100 -14.85 6.79 -6.65
CA LYS A 100 -15.81 7.72 -6.03
C LYS A 100 -15.09 8.90 -5.35
N ASP A 101 -14.07 8.61 -4.55
CA ASP A 101 -13.32 9.62 -3.81
C ASP A 101 -12.52 10.53 -4.77
N THR A 102 -11.96 9.96 -5.85
CA THR A 102 -11.29 10.74 -6.91
C THR A 102 -12.25 11.72 -7.59
N ILE A 103 -13.46 11.25 -7.97
CA ILE A 103 -14.49 12.10 -8.58
C ILE A 103 -14.91 13.21 -7.61
N MET A 104 -15.12 12.86 -6.33
CA MET A 104 -15.52 13.81 -5.31
C MET A 104 -14.45 14.87 -5.03
N GLN A 105 -13.17 14.47 -4.94
CA GLN A 105 -12.06 15.42 -4.79
C GLN A 105 -11.91 16.35 -5.98
N ASN A 106 -12.05 15.82 -7.20
CA ASN A 106 -12.01 16.66 -8.41
C ASN A 106 -13.15 17.68 -8.42
N ALA A 107 -14.36 17.26 -8.07
CA ALA A 107 -15.51 18.17 -7.96
C ALA A 107 -15.25 19.26 -6.89
N LEU A 108 -14.78 18.89 -5.70
CA LEU A 108 -14.49 19.87 -4.63
C LEU A 108 -13.43 20.90 -5.06
N LYS A 109 -12.38 20.47 -5.76
CA LYS A 109 -11.36 21.36 -6.33
C LYS A 109 -11.95 22.28 -7.40
N GLU A 110 -12.84 21.79 -8.25
CA GLU A 110 -13.49 22.57 -9.32
C GLU A 110 -14.41 23.67 -8.76
N TYR A 111 -15.03 23.44 -7.60
CA TYR A 111 -15.93 24.39 -6.94
C TYR A 111 -15.26 25.28 -5.88
N ASN A 112 -13.92 25.26 -5.72
CA ASN A 112 -13.17 26.00 -4.68
C ASN A 112 -13.71 25.81 -3.26
N LEU A 113 -14.16 24.59 -2.93
CA LEU A 113 -14.70 24.26 -1.61
C LEU A 113 -13.67 23.59 -0.67
N ALA A 114 -12.39 23.56 -1.08
CA ALA A 114 -11.27 22.95 -0.35
C ALA A 114 -10.06 23.89 -0.29
#